data_AF-A0A945V1K5-F1
#
_entry.id   AF-A0A945V1K5-F1
#
_cell.length_a   1.000
_cell.length_b   1.000
_cell.length_c   1.000
_cell.angle_alpha   90.00
_cell.angle_beta   90.00
_cell.angle_gamma   90.00
#
_symmetry.space_group_name_H-M   'P 1'
#
loop_
_entity.id
_entity.type
_entity.pdbx_description
1 polymer ?
#
loop_
_entity_poly.entity_id
_entity_poly.type
_entity_poly.pdbx_seq_one_letter_code
_entity_poly.pdbx_strand_id
1 'polypeptide(L)'
;MHDEKQWLSVIGIGEEGLNELSAPARKLINSAEFIIGGHRQLAMIPNSTQEKIPWPSPISSLVEKLEKFRGRQTCVLATGDPLSFGIGSTLSRIFSMAEMQIIPSLSASTLICARKGWPHNDADFISLHGRPISTLETFLRPKGKLIILSNDGQTPSIVAEFLTTRGYGASDITVFEHMNGTKERCFAGEASSWKHEPGVAFNTIAVDLQCTDIKALKTRAPGLPDNAFIHDGQITKREVRAATLSILEPFPGALLWDIGAGSGSIGIEWMRTDHRCQAIAIEENPQRAMNIATNVTQLGVPNLRIINGKAPSVLSKLPPPDAIFIGGGITTKGMLTKCWASLKTGGCLVANVMTIEGEAIVSKHQKKLGGDLTRISISNLDNIGAKQAWRPSIPITQWKVQKPIPSARRHR
;
A
#
# COMPACT_ATOMS: atom_id res chain seq x y z
N MET A 1 -26.64 -2.60 27.60
CA MET A 1 -25.75 -3.39 26.74
C MET A 1 -26.48 -4.66 26.41
N HIS A 2 -27.10 -4.75 25.23
CA HIS A 2 -27.73 -5.99 24.81
C HIS A 2 -26.64 -7.04 24.64
N ASP A 3 -26.87 -8.21 25.25
CA ASP A 3 -26.02 -9.39 25.18
C ASP A 3 -26.18 -10.01 23.77
N GLU A 4 -25.67 -9.31 22.75
CA GLU A 4 -25.65 -9.84 21.39
C GLU A 4 -24.68 -11.01 21.36
N LYS A 5 -25.25 -12.22 21.38
CA LYS A 5 -24.49 -13.46 21.24
C LYS A 5 -23.75 -13.43 19.90
N GLN A 6 -22.42 -13.50 19.94
CA GLN A 6 -21.58 -13.57 18.74
C GLN A 6 -22.02 -14.73 17.85
N TRP A 7 -22.62 -14.40 16.71
CA TRP A 7 -23.19 -15.37 15.78
C TRP A 7 -22.16 -15.80 14.72
N LEU A 8 -21.19 -14.94 14.41
CA LEU A 8 -20.16 -15.18 13.42
C LEU A 8 -18.83 -15.56 14.08
N SER A 9 -18.27 -16.72 13.74
CA SER A 9 -16.91 -17.09 14.13
C SER A 9 -16.00 -17.19 12.91
N VAL A 10 -14.88 -16.49 12.92
CA VAL A 10 -13.86 -16.58 11.85
C VAL A 10 -12.66 -17.34 12.40
N ILE A 11 -12.44 -18.55 11.90
CA ILE A 11 -11.49 -19.50 12.48
C ILE A 11 -10.38 -19.77 11.48
N GLY A 12 -9.15 -19.54 11.94
CA GLY A 12 -7.93 -19.93 11.27
C GLY A 12 -7.73 -21.44 11.29
N ILE A 13 -7.38 -22.01 10.15
CA ILE A 13 -7.08 -23.44 9.99
C ILE A 13 -5.87 -23.64 9.06
N GLY A 14 -4.90 -24.42 9.51
CA GLY A 14 -3.70 -24.82 8.80
C GLY A 14 -3.84 -26.21 8.17
N GLU A 15 -2.71 -26.81 7.77
CA GLU A 15 -2.70 -28.05 6.99
C GLU A 15 -3.09 -29.30 7.81
N GLU A 16 -2.99 -29.28 9.14
CA GLU A 16 -3.42 -30.40 9.98
C GLU A 16 -4.94 -30.39 10.24
N GLY A 17 -5.66 -29.40 9.68
CA GLY A 17 -7.11 -29.33 9.72
C GLY A 17 -7.63 -29.21 11.16
N LEU A 18 -8.58 -30.06 11.53
CA LEU A 18 -9.14 -30.06 12.88
C LEU A 18 -8.09 -30.37 13.96
N ASN A 19 -7.00 -31.10 13.65
CA ASN A 19 -6.06 -31.60 14.66
C ASN A 19 -5.28 -30.49 15.36
N GLU A 20 -4.94 -29.42 14.66
CA GLU A 20 -4.24 -28.25 15.20
C GLU A 20 -5.16 -27.26 15.92
N LEU A 21 -6.49 -27.41 15.78
CA LEU A 21 -7.44 -26.45 16.36
C LEU A 21 -7.59 -26.64 17.87
N SER A 22 -7.61 -25.51 18.58
CA SER A 22 -7.91 -25.45 20.01
C SER A 22 -9.34 -25.94 20.33
N ALA A 23 -9.57 -26.38 21.56
CA ALA A 23 -10.90 -26.83 21.98
C ALA A 23 -12.01 -25.77 21.78
N PRO A 24 -11.78 -24.46 22.05
CA PRO A 24 -12.74 -23.41 21.71
C PRO A 24 -13.07 -23.33 20.22
N ALA A 25 -12.06 -23.40 19.34
CA ALA A 25 -12.28 -23.37 17.89
C ALA A 25 -13.12 -24.56 17.42
N ARG A 26 -12.77 -25.77 17.86
CA ARG A 26 -13.54 -26.99 17.54
C ARG A 26 -14.98 -26.89 18.02
N LYS A 27 -15.23 -26.33 19.21
CA LYS A 27 -16.59 -26.13 19.74
C LYS A 27 -17.42 -25.23 18.84
N LEU A 28 -16.86 -24.12 18.36
CA LEU A 28 -17.57 -23.19 17.46
C LEU A 28 -17.87 -23.80 16.10
N ILE A 29 -16.93 -24.56 15.52
CA ILE A 29 -17.17 -25.32 14.29
C ILE A 29 -18.32 -26.31 14.50
N ASN A 30 -18.29 -27.05 15.61
CA ASN A 30 -19.30 -28.06 15.91
C ASN A 30 -20.68 -27.48 16.21
N SER A 31 -20.77 -26.27 16.78
CA SER A 31 -22.03 -25.61 17.09
C SER A 31 -22.60 -24.79 15.93
N ALA A 32 -21.81 -24.49 14.90
CA ALA A 32 -22.27 -23.72 13.76
C ALA A 32 -23.39 -24.46 13.01
N GLU A 33 -24.33 -23.70 12.47
CA GLU A 33 -25.30 -24.18 11.48
C GLU A 33 -24.65 -24.25 10.10
N PHE A 34 -23.81 -23.26 9.78
CA PHE A 34 -23.15 -23.09 8.49
C PHE A 34 -21.63 -23.04 8.64
N ILE A 35 -20.92 -23.74 7.76
CA ILE A 35 -19.47 -23.62 7.63
C ILE A 35 -19.14 -23.12 6.23
N ILE A 36 -18.57 -21.92 6.15
CA ILE A 36 -18.17 -21.28 4.91
C ILE A 36 -16.65 -21.34 4.78
N GLY A 37 -16.13 -21.75 3.62
CA GLY A 37 -14.69 -21.84 3.41
C GLY A 37 -14.31 -22.25 2.00
N GLY A 38 -13.01 -22.33 1.73
CA GLY A 38 -12.49 -22.83 0.47
C GLY A 38 -12.62 -24.34 0.39
N HIS A 39 -12.69 -24.89 -0.82
CA HIS A 39 -12.82 -26.34 -1.02
C HIS A 39 -11.77 -27.14 -0.21
N ARG A 40 -10.51 -26.68 -0.18
CA ARG A 40 -9.45 -27.28 0.64
C ARG A 40 -9.76 -27.27 2.14
N GLN A 41 -10.27 -26.16 2.66
CA GLN A 41 -10.60 -26.01 4.09
C GLN A 41 -11.83 -26.84 4.48
N LEU A 42 -12.86 -26.85 3.63
CA LEU A 42 -14.08 -27.63 3.89
C LEU A 42 -13.84 -29.15 3.84
N ALA A 43 -12.86 -29.59 3.03
CA ALA A 43 -12.41 -30.99 3.00
C ALA A 43 -11.70 -31.42 4.29
N MET A 44 -11.11 -30.49 5.06
CA MET A 44 -10.46 -30.77 6.35
C MET A 44 -11.46 -31.08 7.49
N ILE A 45 -12.77 -30.93 7.23
CA ILE A 45 -13.84 -31.20 8.20
C ILE A 45 -14.76 -32.30 7.64
N PRO A 46 -14.28 -33.50 7.28
CA PRO A 46 -15.01 -34.45 6.45
C PRO A 46 -16.34 -34.92 7.08
N ASN A 47 -16.36 -35.16 8.40
CA ASN A 47 -17.50 -35.71 9.14
C ASN A 47 -18.28 -34.62 9.87
N SER A 48 -18.99 -33.77 9.12
CA SER A 48 -19.68 -32.58 9.64
C SER A 48 -21.17 -32.68 9.34
N THR A 49 -22.00 -32.40 10.34
CA THR A 49 -23.47 -32.31 10.21
C THR A 49 -23.92 -30.92 9.77
N GLN A 50 -23.00 -29.97 9.76
CA GLN A 50 -23.22 -28.57 9.39
C GLN A 50 -23.36 -28.43 7.86
N GLU A 51 -24.14 -27.42 7.43
CA GLU A 51 -24.22 -27.10 6.01
C GLU A 51 -22.92 -26.44 5.54
N LYS A 52 -22.19 -27.13 4.66
CA LYS A 52 -20.93 -26.63 4.09
C LYS A 52 -21.18 -25.80 2.84
N ILE A 53 -20.68 -24.58 2.86
CA ILE A 53 -20.88 -23.61 1.81
C ILE A 53 -19.51 -23.21 1.25
N PRO A 54 -19.18 -23.56 -0.01
CA PRO A 54 -17.95 -23.09 -0.63
C PRO A 54 -17.96 -21.56 -0.76
N TRP A 55 -16.77 -20.96 -0.74
CA TRP A 55 -16.61 -19.54 -1.03
C TRP A 55 -17.34 -19.15 -2.32
N PRO A 56 -18.13 -18.07 -2.32
CA PRO A 56 -18.76 -17.62 -3.54
C PRO A 56 -17.72 -16.95 -4.45
N SER A 57 -17.99 -16.99 -5.75
CA SER A 57 -17.22 -16.27 -6.76
C SER A 57 -18.14 -15.25 -7.43
N PRO A 58 -17.90 -13.92 -7.31
CA PRO A 58 -16.79 -13.28 -6.61
C PRO A 58 -16.93 -13.26 -5.08
N ILE A 59 -15.81 -13.19 -4.35
CA ILE A 59 -15.80 -13.19 -2.89
C ILE A 59 -16.54 -12.00 -2.26
N SER A 60 -16.72 -10.91 -3.01
CA SER A 60 -17.51 -9.74 -2.57
C SER A 60 -18.96 -10.09 -2.23
N SER A 61 -19.54 -11.10 -2.88
CA SER A 61 -20.90 -11.58 -2.61
C SER A 61 -21.04 -12.34 -1.29
N LEU A 62 -19.92 -12.69 -0.64
CA LEU A 62 -19.92 -13.32 0.68
C LEU A 62 -20.65 -12.45 1.71
N VAL A 63 -20.45 -11.13 1.65
CA VAL A 63 -21.01 -10.19 2.62
C VAL A 63 -22.53 -10.23 2.57
N GLU A 64 -23.11 -10.12 1.38
CA GLU A 64 -24.56 -10.21 1.17
C GLU A 64 -25.14 -11.55 1.65
N LYS A 65 -24.36 -12.63 1.54
CA LYS A 65 -24.74 -13.94 2.04
C LYS A 65 -24.69 -14.01 3.57
N LEU A 66 -23.63 -13.49 4.19
CA LEU A 66 -23.47 -13.43 5.64
C LEU A 66 -24.56 -12.57 6.30
N GLU A 67 -24.97 -11.48 5.66
CA GLU A 67 -26.09 -10.67 6.16
C GLU A 67 -27.40 -11.47 6.28
N LYS A 68 -27.65 -12.42 5.36
CA LYS A 68 -28.82 -13.32 5.43
C LYS A 68 -28.72 -14.35 6.55
N PHE A 69 -27.52 -14.57 7.09
CA PHE A 69 -27.27 -15.50 8.20
C PHE A 69 -27.07 -14.78 9.54
N ARG A 70 -27.20 -13.45 9.57
CA ARG A 70 -27.02 -12.66 10.80
C ARG A 70 -27.91 -13.20 11.93
N GLY A 71 -27.31 -13.44 13.09
CA GLY A 71 -27.97 -14.05 14.25
C GLY A 71 -28.00 -15.59 14.28
N ARG A 72 -27.63 -16.26 13.18
CA ARG A 72 -27.52 -17.73 13.09
C ARG A 72 -26.07 -18.16 13.21
N GLN A 73 -25.79 -19.24 13.94
CA GLN A 73 -24.40 -19.61 14.23
C GLN A 73 -23.66 -19.98 12.93
N THR A 74 -22.70 -19.16 12.53
CA THR A 74 -22.03 -19.26 11.24
C THR A 74 -20.53 -19.26 11.45
N CYS A 75 -19.84 -20.29 10.96
CA CYS A 75 -18.39 -20.38 10.99
C CYS A 75 -17.80 -20.09 9.61
N VAL A 76 -16.82 -19.21 9.57
CA VAL A 76 -16.02 -18.89 8.39
C VAL A 76 -14.60 -19.39 8.61
N LEU A 77 -14.11 -20.27 7.72
CA LEU A 77 -12.75 -20.79 7.76
C LEU A 77 -11.80 -19.90 6.95
N ALA A 78 -10.63 -19.61 7.52
CA ALA A 78 -9.54 -18.91 6.85
C ALA A 78 -8.25 -19.71 7.00
N THR A 79 -7.31 -19.59 6.07
CA THR A 79 -6.03 -20.29 6.20
C THR A 79 -5.08 -19.51 7.10
N GLY A 80 -4.48 -20.19 8.07
CA GLY A 80 -3.60 -19.56 9.06
C GLY A 80 -4.36 -18.53 9.91
N ASP A 81 -3.77 -17.36 10.16
CA ASP A 81 -4.43 -16.28 10.89
C ASP A 81 -5.42 -15.50 9.99
N PRO A 82 -6.72 -15.42 10.32
CA PRO A 82 -7.72 -14.67 9.55
C PRO A 82 -7.42 -13.18 9.36
N LEU A 83 -6.62 -12.56 10.24
CA LEU A 83 -6.24 -11.14 10.16
C LEU A 83 -4.93 -10.92 9.40
N SER A 84 -4.21 -12.00 9.07
CA SER A 84 -2.91 -11.98 8.38
C SER A 84 -3.09 -12.12 6.86
N PHE A 85 -3.44 -11.02 6.18
CA PHE A 85 -3.87 -10.99 4.76
C PHE A 85 -5.09 -11.89 4.45
N GLY A 86 -5.82 -12.30 5.49
CA GLY A 86 -6.99 -13.16 5.38
C GLY A 86 -8.32 -12.40 5.33
N ILE A 87 -9.41 -13.19 5.19
CA ILE A 87 -10.79 -12.70 5.09
C ILE A 87 -11.28 -11.98 6.36
N GLY A 88 -10.69 -12.28 7.52
CA GLY A 88 -11.04 -11.63 8.78
C GLY A 88 -10.88 -10.12 8.72
N SER A 89 -9.86 -9.62 8.00
CA SER A 89 -9.64 -8.19 7.79
C SER A 89 -10.74 -7.51 6.97
N THR A 90 -11.37 -8.24 6.04
CA THR A 90 -12.52 -7.75 5.28
C THR A 90 -13.76 -7.74 6.15
N LEU A 91 -14.01 -8.84 6.87
CA LEU A 91 -15.18 -8.99 7.72
C LEU A 91 -15.17 -8.00 8.88
N SER A 92 -14.02 -7.70 9.49
CA SER A 92 -13.89 -6.74 10.59
C SER A 92 -14.15 -5.29 10.20
N ARG A 93 -14.17 -4.97 8.90
CA ARG A 93 -14.58 -3.64 8.40
C ARG A 93 -16.10 -3.51 8.22
N ILE A 94 -16.81 -4.63 8.29
CA ILE A 94 -18.23 -4.73 7.95
C ILE A 94 -19.05 -5.11 9.17
N PHE A 95 -18.63 -6.15 9.88
CA PHE A 95 -19.27 -6.65 11.10
C PHE A 95 -18.51 -6.17 12.35
N SER A 96 -19.26 -5.80 13.38
CA SER A 96 -18.70 -5.42 14.67
C SER A 96 -18.07 -6.62 15.38
N MET A 97 -16.98 -6.39 16.13
CA MET A 97 -16.41 -7.41 17.03
C MET A 97 -17.36 -7.80 18.18
N ALA A 98 -18.43 -7.02 18.43
CA ALA A 98 -19.49 -7.43 19.34
C ALA A 98 -20.32 -8.61 18.79
N GLU A 99 -20.43 -8.74 17.47
CA GLU A 99 -21.20 -9.79 16.80
C GLU A 99 -20.34 -10.93 16.28
N MET A 100 -19.02 -10.73 16.22
CA MET A 100 -18.06 -11.64 15.63
C MET A 100 -16.90 -11.93 16.57
N GLN A 101 -16.44 -13.18 16.56
CA GLN A 101 -15.17 -13.59 17.18
C GLN A 101 -14.20 -14.13 16.13
N ILE A 102 -12.91 -13.91 16.36
CA ILE A 102 -11.83 -14.39 15.49
C ILE A 102 -10.91 -15.29 16.33
N ILE A 103 -10.69 -16.52 15.86
CA ILE A 103 -9.72 -17.43 16.46
C ILE A 103 -8.59 -17.68 15.46
N PRO A 104 -7.36 -17.19 15.72
CA PRO A 104 -6.24 -17.37 14.81
C PRO A 104 -5.66 -18.80 14.87
N SER A 105 -5.07 -19.24 13.76
CA SER A 105 -4.07 -20.32 13.72
C SER A 105 -2.70 -19.71 13.36
N LEU A 106 -1.63 -20.52 13.36
CA LEU A 106 -0.29 -20.06 13.00
C LEU A 106 -0.28 -19.47 11.59
N SER A 107 0.18 -18.23 11.46
CA SER A 107 0.32 -17.56 10.17
C SER A 107 1.52 -18.09 9.39
N ALA A 108 1.51 -17.92 8.06
CA ALA A 108 2.67 -18.23 7.22
C ALA A 108 3.93 -17.46 7.67
N SER A 109 3.77 -16.22 8.14
CA SER A 109 4.88 -15.44 8.70
C SER A 109 5.47 -16.10 9.96
N THR A 110 4.63 -16.59 10.87
CA THR A 110 5.08 -17.28 12.09
C THR A 110 5.83 -18.55 11.76
N LEU A 111 5.28 -19.33 10.82
CA LEU A 111 5.86 -20.58 10.36
C LEU A 111 7.21 -20.38 9.66
N ILE A 112 7.37 -19.34 8.85
CA ILE A 112 8.64 -19.02 8.19
C ILE A 112 9.65 -18.44 9.16
N CYS A 113 9.27 -17.51 10.04
CA CYS A 113 10.16 -16.97 11.06
C CYS A 113 10.78 -18.08 11.91
N ALA A 114 9.96 -19.06 12.34
CA ALA A 114 10.43 -20.22 13.10
C ALA A 114 11.43 -21.08 12.32
N ARG A 115 11.19 -21.33 11.02
CA ARG A 115 12.06 -22.13 10.16
C ARG A 115 13.36 -21.42 9.77
N LYS A 116 13.33 -20.10 9.60
CA LYS A 116 14.49 -19.28 9.21
C LYS A 116 15.26 -18.73 10.39
N GLY A 117 14.72 -18.81 11.61
CA GLY A 117 15.28 -18.15 12.79
C GLY A 117 15.24 -16.62 12.72
N TRP A 118 14.24 -16.06 12.03
CA TRP A 118 14.10 -14.62 11.86
C TRP A 118 13.20 -14.01 12.95
N PRO A 119 13.60 -12.91 13.61
CA PRO A 119 12.69 -12.13 14.43
C PRO A 119 11.55 -11.55 13.58
N HIS A 120 10.31 -11.65 14.08
CA HIS A 120 9.13 -11.17 13.36
C HIS A 120 9.18 -9.68 13.00
N ASN A 121 9.75 -8.88 13.88
CA ASN A 121 9.90 -7.43 13.74
C ASN A 121 11.01 -7.03 12.76
N ASP A 122 11.84 -7.98 12.31
CA ASP A 122 12.93 -7.74 11.35
C ASP A 122 12.56 -8.15 9.91
N ALA A 123 11.44 -8.86 9.73
CA ALA A 123 10.97 -9.35 8.44
C ALA A 123 9.71 -8.59 7.98
N ASP A 124 9.73 -8.11 6.73
CA ASP A 124 8.51 -7.58 6.11
C ASP A 124 7.64 -8.71 5.61
N PHE A 125 6.36 -8.67 5.98
CA PHE A 125 5.39 -9.63 5.52
C PHE A 125 4.52 -9.01 4.42
N ILE A 126 4.56 -9.59 3.23
CA ILE A 126 4.03 -9.04 1.98
C ILE A 126 3.15 -10.10 1.31
N SER A 127 2.12 -9.66 0.60
CA SER A 127 1.32 -10.56 -0.24
C SER A 127 1.40 -10.15 -1.70
N LEU A 128 1.71 -11.11 -2.58
CA LEU A 128 1.56 -11.01 -4.03
C LEU A 128 0.27 -11.67 -4.53
N HIS A 129 -0.47 -12.38 -3.67
CA HIS A 129 -1.77 -12.91 -4.04
C HIS A 129 -2.74 -11.79 -4.44
N GLY A 130 -3.14 -11.78 -5.71
CA GLY A 130 -3.97 -10.72 -6.32
C GLY A 130 -3.29 -9.35 -6.40
N ARG A 131 -1.96 -9.24 -6.27
CA ARG A 131 -1.21 -7.97 -6.29
C ARG A 131 -0.04 -8.04 -7.28
N PRO A 132 0.30 -6.92 -7.94
CA PRO A 132 1.39 -6.91 -8.92
C PRO A 132 2.76 -7.03 -8.23
N ILE A 133 3.71 -7.65 -8.94
CA ILE A 133 5.10 -7.83 -8.49
C ILE A 133 5.80 -6.51 -8.16
N SER A 134 5.42 -5.41 -8.83
CA SER A 134 5.96 -4.07 -8.58
C SER A 134 5.76 -3.60 -7.13
N THR A 135 4.83 -4.19 -6.38
CA THR A 135 4.68 -3.94 -4.93
C THR A 135 5.99 -4.16 -4.16
N LEU A 136 6.84 -5.10 -4.61
CA LEU A 136 8.12 -5.40 -3.96
C LEU A 136 9.15 -4.27 -4.05
N GLU A 137 9.06 -3.37 -5.04
CA GLU A 137 10.01 -2.26 -5.25
C GLU A 137 10.26 -1.40 -4.01
N THR A 138 9.24 -1.23 -3.16
CA THR A 138 9.35 -0.40 -1.94
C THR A 138 9.98 -1.15 -0.77
N PHE A 139 10.11 -2.48 -0.86
CA PHE A 139 10.69 -3.33 0.17
C PHE A 139 12.15 -3.69 -0.11
N LEU A 140 12.64 -3.46 -1.34
CA LEU A 140 14.03 -3.66 -1.71
C LEU A 140 14.95 -2.72 -0.92
N ARG A 141 15.76 -3.31 -0.05
CA ARG A 141 16.81 -2.63 0.70
C ARG A 141 17.94 -3.60 1.05
N PRO A 142 19.17 -3.12 1.29
CA PRO A 142 20.24 -3.98 1.78
C PRO A 142 19.83 -4.69 3.06
N LYS A 143 20.18 -5.98 3.18
CA LYS A 143 19.95 -6.78 4.39
C LYS A 143 18.48 -6.92 4.80
N GLY A 144 17.53 -6.61 3.91
CA GLY A 144 16.11 -6.78 4.18
C GLY A 144 15.70 -8.25 4.16
N LYS A 145 14.73 -8.62 4.98
CA LYS A 145 14.15 -9.97 5.01
C LYS A 145 12.70 -9.87 4.61
N LEU A 146 12.30 -10.62 3.58
CA LEU A 146 10.94 -10.60 3.06
C LEU A 146 10.29 -11.97 3.26
N ILE A 147 9.04 -11.96 3.71
CA ILE A 147 8.15 -13.11 3.71
C ILE A 147 7.01 -12.77 2.76
N ILE A 148 6.88 -13.54 1.68
CA ILE A 148 5.99 -13.22 0.56
C ILE A 148 4.95 -14.35 0.41
N LEU A 149 3.67 -14.02 0.57
CA LEU A 149 2.57 -14.90 0.18
C LEU A 149 2.46 -14.93 -1.35
N SER A 150 2.57 -16.12 -1.91
CA SER A 150 2.51 -16.32 -3.36
C SER A 150 1.11 -16.19 -3.93
N ASN A 151 1.02 -15.81 -5.20
CA ASN A 151 -0.23 -15.91 -5.94
C ASN A 151 -0.50 -17.36 -6.36
N ASP A 152 0.56 -18.07 -6.77
CA ASP A 152 0.55 -19.40 -7.37
C ASP A 152 1.96 -20.05 -7.35
N GLY A 153 2.10 -21.20 -8.01
CA GLY A 153 3.36 -21.94 -8.13
C GLY A 153 4.41 -21.27 -9.02
N GLN A 154 4.03 -20.29 -9.85
CA GLN A 154 4.94 -19.53 -10.71
C GLN A 154 5.57 -18.33 -10.00
N THR A 155 4.93 -17.89 -8.91
CA THR A 155 5.35 -16.69 -8.16
C THR A 155 6.83 -16.71 -7.73
N PRO A 156 7.43 -17.83 -7.26
CA PRO A 156 8.85 -17.86 -6.91
C PRO A 156 9.80 -17.47 -8.06
N SER A 157 9.55 -17.96 -9.27
CA SER A 157 10.38 -17.64 -10.44
C SER A 157 10.23 -16.18 -10.86
N ILE A 158 9.01 -15.63 -10.79
CA ILE A 158 8.74 -14.20 -11.03
C ILE A 158 9.48 -13.33 -10.00
N VAL A 159 9.49 -13.73 -8.72
CA VAL A 159 10.24 -13.03 -7.67
C VAL A 159 11.75 -13.09 -7.94
N ALA A 160 12.29 -14.26 -8.31
CA ALA A 160 13.70 -14.42 -8.61
C ALA A 160 14.16 -13.54 -9.79
N GLU A 161 13.41 -13.53 -10.89
CA GLU A 161 13.67 -12.66 -12.05
C GLU A 161 13.57 -11.17 -11.67
N PHE A 162 12.54 -10.81 -10.91
CA PHE A 162 12.36 -9.44 -10.42
C PHE A 162 13.55 -8.99 -9.57
N LEU A 163 14.02 -9.80 -8.61
CA LEU A 163 15.18 -9.45 -7.79
C LEU A 163 16.45 -9.31 -8.64
N THR A 164 16.66 -10.23 -9.58
CA THR A 164 17.84 -10.24 -10.47
C THR A 164 17.90 -8.97 -11.31
N THR A 165 16.81 -8.60 -11.97
CA THR A 165 16.73 -7.38 -12.80
C THR A 165 16.87 -6.08 -12.00
N ARG A 166 16.76 -6.13 -10.67
CA ARG A 166 16.91 -4.98 -9.76
C ARG A 166 18.23 -4.96 -9.00
N GLY A 167 19.22 -5.78 -9.38
CA GLY A 167 20.52 -5.80 -8.71
C GLY A 167 20.51 -6.55 -7.37
N TYR A 168 19.51 -7.38 -7.14
CA TYR A 168 19.35 -8.27 -5.98
C TYR A 168 19.51 -9.75 -6.36
N GLY A 169 20.19 -10.04 -7.47
CA GLY A 169 20.36 -11.40 -7.98
C GLY A 169 21.03 -12.35 -6.99
N ALA A 170 21.91 -11.86 -6.11
CA ALA A 170 22.57 -12.66 -5.08
C ALA A 170 21.68 -13.00 -3.86
N SER A 171 20.40 -12.64 -3.89
CA SER A 171 19.50 -12.88 -2.75
C SER A 171 19.16 -14.36 -2.61
N ASP A 172 19.15 -14.84 -1.38
CA ASP A 172 18.73 -16.21 -1.05
C ASP A 172 17.21 -16.29 -1.03
N ILE A 173 16.66 -17.17 -1.85
CA ILE A 173 15.23 -17.49 -1.89
C ILE A 173 15.01 -18.87 -1.31
N THR A 174 14.06 -19.01 -0.39
CA THR A 174 13.58 -20.29 0.13
C THR A 174 12.07 -20.37 -0.02
N VAL A 175 11.55 -21.40 -0.68
CA VAL A 175 10.12 -21.62 -0.87
C VAL A 175 9.67 -22.75 0.05
N PHE A 176 8.58 -22.50 0.78
CA PHE A 176 7.93 -23.46 1.66
C PHE A 176 6.54 -23.78 1.12
N GLU A 177 6.26 -25.07 0.90
CA GLU A 177 4.99 -25.60 0.42
C GLU A 177 4.32 -26.39 1.54
N HIS A 178 2.99 -26.30 1.66
CA HIS A 178 2.22 -27.13 2.59
C HIS A 178 2.75 -27.15 4.03
N MET A 179 3.21 -26.01 4.55
CA MET A 179 3.81 -25.92 5.89
C MET A 179 2.92 -26.54 6.97
N ASN A 180 3.52 -27.34 7.86
CA ASN A 180 2.89 -28.16 8.89
C ASN A 180 1.97 -29.28 8.36
N GLY A 181 1.93 -29.52 7.06
CA GLY A 181 1.17 -30.62 6.46
C GLY A 181 2.02 -31.87 6.21
N THR A 182 1.38 -33.00 5.96
CA THR A 182 2.06 -34.25 5.57
C THR A 182 2.77 -34.16 4.20
N LYS A 183 2.43 -33.14 3.41
CA LYS A 183 3.05 -32.82 2.12
C LYS A 183 4.04 -31.66 2.20
N GLU A 184 4.47 -31.27 3.40
CA GLU A 184 5.40 -30.16 3.56
C GLU A 184 6.68 -30.40 2.74
N ARG A 185 7.07 -29.38 1.97
CA ARG A 185 8.28 -29.39 1.16
C ARG A 185 8.96 -28.02 1.25
N CYS A 186 10.28 -28.04 1.22
CA CYS A 186 11.11 -26.83 1.15
C CYS A 186 12.18 -26.98 0.08
N PHE A 187 12.45 -25.91 -0.66
CA PHE A 187 13.57 -25.83 -1.59
C PHE A 187 14.11 -24.40 -1.64
N ALA A 188 15.40 -24.27 -1.95
CA ALA A 188 16.11 -22.99 -1.91
C ALA A 188 17.00 -22.80 -3.14
N GLY A 189 17.42 -21.57 -3.36
CA GLY A 189 18.31 -21.18 -4.45
C GLY A 189 18.56 -19.68 -4.44
N GLU A 190 19.61 -19.27 -5.14
CA GLU A 190 19.89 -17.86 -5.39
C GLU A 190 18.96 -17.32 -6.48
N ALA A 191 18.54 -16.06 -6.38
CA ALA A 191 17.64 -15.43 -7.34
C ALA A 191 18.20 -15.44 -8.78
N SER A 192 19.50 -15.18 -8.97
CA SER A 192 20.14 -15.10 -10.29
C SER A 192 20.24 -16.45 -11.00
N SER A 193 20.27 -17.54 -10.24
CA SER A 193 20.42 -18.91 -10.74
C SER A 193 19.18 -19.76 -10.49
N TRP A 194 18.02 -19.13 -10.29
CA TRP A 194 16.78 -19.82 -9.97
C TRP A 194 16.31 -20.70 -11.14
N LYS A 195 16.38 -22.03 -10.96
CA LYS A 195 16.07 -23.03 -12.00
C LYS A 195 15.03 -24.07 -11.52
N HIS A 196 14.30 -23.76 -10.46
CA HIS A 196 13.26 -24.65 -9.96
C HIS A 196 12.02 -24.56 -10.86
N GLU A 197 11.47 -25.72 -11.23
CA GLU A 197 10.18 -25.80 -11.89
C GLU A 197 9.07 -25.24 -10.99
N PRO A 198 7.94 -24.79 -11.56
CA PRO A 198 6.84 -24.24 -10.80
C PRO A 198 6.32 -25.22 -9.74
N GLY A 199 6.16 -24.73 -8.52
CA GLY A 199 5.70 -25.50 -7.37
C GLY A 199 4.18 -25.61 -7.27
N VAL A 200 3.68 -25.98 -6.09
CA VAL A 200 2.25 -25.93 -5.79
C VAL A 200 1.79 -24.49 -5.59
N ALA A 201 0.52 -24.19 -5.88
CA ALA A 201 -0.03 -22.84 -5.65
C ALA A 201 -0.01 -22.42 -4.18
N PHE A 202 -0.10 -23.37 -3.25
CA PHE A 202 -0.08 -23.12 -1.81
C PHE A 202 1.36 -23.11 -1.27
N ASN A 203 2.09 -22.04 -1.59
CA ASN A 203 3.46 -21.84 -1.15
C ASN A 203 3.68 -20.44 -0.55
N THR A 204 4.77 -20.26 0.20
CA THR A 204 5.23 -18.98 0.74
C THR A 204 6.74 -18.86 0.56
N ILE A 205 7.20 -17.67 0.21
CA ILE A 205 8.61 -17.41 -0.14
C ILE A 205 9.26 -16.61 0.98
N ALA A 206 10.42 -17.06 1.46
CA ALA A 206 11.33 -16.29 2.28
C ALA A 206 12.48 -15.78 1.40
N VAL A 207 12.81 -14.49 1.51
CA VAL A 207 13.92 -13.85 0.77
C VAL A 207 14.85 -13.16 1.75
N ASP A 208 16.13 -13.51 1.73
CA ASP A 208 17.20 -12.74 2.40
C ASP A 208 17.89 -11.86 1.35
N LEU A 209 17.61 -10.54 1.38
CA LEU A 209 18.01 -9.63 0.32
C LEU A 209 19.50 -9.33 0.37
N GLN A 210 20.18 -9.63 -0.75
CA GLN A 210 21.56 -9.25 -1.02
C GLN A 210 21.61 -8.31 -2.22
N CYS A 211 22.04 -7.07 -1.98
CA CYS A 211 22.19 -6.08 -3.04
C CYS A 211 23.65 -6.06 -3.52
N THR A 212 23.88 -6.35 -4.79
CA THR A 212 25.21 -6.32 -5.42
C THR A 212 25.45 -5.04 -6.22
N ASP A 213 24.40 -4.27 -6.52
CA ASP A 213 24.49 -2.96 -7.16
C ASP A 213 23.91 -1.86 -6.27
N ILE A 214 24.80 -1.11 -5.60
CA ILE A 214 24.40 0.00 -4.72
C ILE A 214 23.62 1.10 -5.48
N LYS A 215 23.80 1.22 -6.81
CA LYS A 215 23.07 2.20 -7.62
C LYS A 215 21.61 1.79 -7.83
N ALA A 216 21.27 0.52 -7.60
CA ALA A 216 19.90 0.03 -7.65
C ALA A 216 19.10 0.36 -6.38
N LEU A 217 19.73 0.94 -5.35
CA LEU A 217 19.04 1.34 -4.13
C LEU A 217 18.08 2.50 -4.38
N LYS A 218 16.80 2.24 -4.14
CA LYS A 218 15.75 3.26 -4.13
C LYS A 218 15.24 3.45 -2.71
N THR A 219 15.66 4.53 -2.07
CA THR A 219 15.19 4.88 -0.72
C THR A 219 13.67 5.07 -0.68
N ARG A 220 13.09 4.87 0.52
CA ARG A 220 11.70 5.29 0.84
C ARG A 220 11.63 6.72 1.36
N ALA A 221 12.78 7.29 1.73
CA ALA A 221 12.86 8.71 2.04
C ALA A 221 12.59 9.52 0.75
N PRO A 222 11.84 10.63 0.83
CA PRO A 222 11.66 11.55 -0.29
C PRO A 222 12.99 12.04 -0.89
N GLY A 223 12.96 12.36 -2.18
CA GLY A 223 14.13 12.91 -2.89
C GLY A 223 14.94 11.85 -3.64
N LEU A 224 14.29 10.89 -4.30
CA LEU A 224 14.87 10.11 -5.38
C LEU A 224 15.43 11.04 -6.48
N PRO A 225 16.51 10.67 -7.17
CA PRO A 225 17.01 11.43 -8.31
C PRO A 225 15.94 11.70 -9.39
N ASP A 226 16.00 12.84 -10.07
CA ASP A 226 15.02 13.20 -11.11
C ASP A 226 14.98 12.17 -12.26
N ASN A 227 16.14 11.60 -12.62
CA ASN A 227 16.26 10.57 -13.66
C ASN A 227 15.70 9.20 -13.25
N ALA A 228 15.24 9.03 -12.00
CA ALA A 228 14.46 7.87 -11.60
C ALA A 228 13.01 7.92 -12.13
N PHE A 229 12.59 9.07 -12.69
CA PHE A 229 11.27 9.30 -13.25
C PHE A 229 11.38 9.57 -14.75
N ILE A 230 10.42 9.05 -15.51
CA ILE A 230 10.16 9.49 -16.88
C ILE A 230 9.46 10.85 -16.80
N HIS A 231 10.04 11.88 -17.41
CA HIS A 231 9.51 13.24 -17.43
C HIS A 231 9.95 13.98 -18.71
N ASP A 232 9.18 14.99 -19.12
CA ASP A 232 9.42 15.85 -20.31
C ASP A 232 10.13 17.18 -19.94
N GLY A 233 10.85 17.16 -18.82
CA GLY A 233 11.37 18.36 -18.15
C GLY A 233 10.45 18.96 -17.08
N GLN A 234 9.14 18.63 -17.09
CA GLN A 234 8.23 19.03 -16.01
C GLN A 234 8.23 18.02 -14.86
N ILE A 235 9.10 18.28 -13.88
CA ILE A 235 9.22 17.52 -12.64
C ILE A 235 9.53 18.46 -11.47
N THR A 236 8.94 18.19 -10.31
CA THR A 236 9.39 18.82 -9.06
C THR A 236 10.78 18.30 -8.73
N LYS A 237 11.77 19.18 -8.85
CA LYS A 237 13.20 18.88 -8.64
C LYS A 237 13.45 18.23 -7.28
N ARG A 238 14.36 17.25 -7.26
CA ARG A 238 14.72 16.44 -6.10
C ARG A 238 14.69 17.16 -4.75
N GLU A 239 15.43 18.25 -4.61
CA GLU A 239 15.58 18.97 -3.34
C GLU A 239 14.27 19.64 -2.92
N VAL A 240 13.58 20.25 -3.88
CA VAL A 240 12.26 20.89 -3.67
C VAL A 240 11.22 19.84 -3.31
N ARG A 241 11.23 18.69 -4.00
CA ARG A 241 10.33 17.57 -3.77
C ARG A 241 10.53 16.97 -2.38
N ALA A 242 11.77 16.79 -1.93
CA ALA A 242 12.07 16.35 -0.58
C ALA A 242 11.52 17.33 0.47
N ALA A 243 11.77 18.64 0.31
CA ALA A 243 11.22 19.67 1.19
C ALA A 243 9.68 19.69 1.19
N THR A 244 9.07 19.56 0.01
CA THR A 244 7.61 19.53 -0.17
C THR A 244 6.99 18.34 0.56
N LEU A 245 7.55 17.14 0.41
CA LEU A 245 7.03 15.95 1.08
C LEU A 245 7.22 15.99 2.59
N SER A 246 8.32 16.59 3.07
CA SER A 246 8.54 16.81 4.50
C SER A 246 7.43 17.65 5.14
N ILE A 247 6.91 18.65 4.43
CA ILE A 247 5.87 19.55 4.97
C ILE A 247 4.44 19.10 4.62
N LEU A 248 4.28 18.19 3.66
CA LEU A 248 3.01 17.51 3.38
C LEU A 248 2.64 16.49 4.46
N GLU A 249 3.62 16.02 5.24
CA GLU A 249 3.45 15.19 6.44
C GLU A 249 2.65 13.89 6.17
N PRO A 250 3.14 12.99 5.30
CA PRO A 250 2.48 11.71 5.07
C PRO A 250 2.37 10.89 6.35
N PHE A 251 1.19 10.29 6.55
CA PHE A 251 0.93 9.36 7.64
C PHE A 251 0.15 8.14 7.14
N PRO A 252 0.20 7.01 7.86
CA PRO A 252 -0.51 5.79 7.49
C PRO A 252 -1.98 5.99 7.09
N GLY A 253 -2.34 5.61 5.86
CA GLY A 253 -3.72 5.70 5.38
C GLY A 253 -4.12 7.06 4.81
N ALA A 254 -3.25 8.07 4.89
CA ALA A 254 -3.54 9.42 4.40
C ALA A 254 -3.73 9.44 2.87
N LEU A 255 -4.74 10.19 2.43
CA LEU A 255 -5.04 10.42 1.03
C LEU A 255 -4.50 11.77 0.56
N LEU A 256 -3.63 11.74 -0.46
CA LEU A 256 -3.13 12.91 -1.17
C LEU A 256 -3.89 13.15 -2.48
N TRP A 257 -4.23 14.41 -2.77
CA TRP A 257 -4.44 14.87 -4.15
C TRP A 257 -3.17 15.53 -4.67
N ASP A 258 -2.62 15.01 -5.76
CA ASP A 258 -1.48 15.58 -6.48
C ASP A 258 -2.01 16.28 -7.75
N ILE A 259 -2.20 17.60 -7.68
CA ILE A 259 -2.85 18.41 -8.73
C ILE A 259 -1.79 19.03 -9.65
N GLY A 260 -1.92 18.77 -10.94
CA GLY A 260 -0.89 19.13 -11.92
C GLY A 260 0.32 18.23 -11.74
N ALA A 261 0.07 16.92 -11.70
CA ALA A 261 1.03 15.92 -11.23
C ALA A 261 2.31 15.84 -12.09
N GLY A 262 2.26 16.25 -13.37
CA GLY A 262 3.40 16.22 -14.26
C GLY A 262 3.93 14.79 -14.44
N SER A 263 5.09 14.49 -13.87
CA SER A 263 5.66 13.14 -13.83
C SER A 263 5.09 12.23 -12.72
N GLY A 264 4.25 12.77 -11.84
CA GLY A 264 3.68 12.07 -10.68
C GLY A 264 4.64 11.95 -9.50
N SER A 265 5.77 12.64 -9.54
CA SER A 265 6.86 12.47 -8.56
C SER A 265 6.44 12.70 -7.11
N ILE A 266 5.53 13.64 -6.83
CA ILE A 266 5.04 13.90 -5.47
C ILE A 266 4.11 12.78 -5.00
N GLY A 267 3.09 12.43 -5.79
CA GLY A 267 2.18 11.33 -5.47
C GLY A 267 2.89 9.98 -5.31
N ILE A 268 3.89 9.72 -6.14
CA ILE A 268 4.69 8.48 -6.06
C ILE A 268 5.50 8.44 -4.77
N GLU A 269 6.29 9.46 -4.47
CA GLU A 269 7.12 9.43 -3.26
C GLU A 269 6.29 9.51 -1.97
N TRP A 270 5.14 10.20 -2.00
CA TRP A 270 4.14 10.14 -0.93
C TRP A 270 3.75 8.70 -0.62
N MET A 271 3.38 7.91 -1.63
CA MET A 271 2.99 6.51 -1.45
C MET A 271 4.16 5.58 -1.10
N ARG A 272 5.41 5.97 -1.37
CA ARG A 272 6.60 5.21 -0.95
C ARG A 272 6.92 5.37 0.55
N THR A 273 6.42 6.42 1.20
CA THR A 273 6.67 6.65 2.63
C THR A 273 6.03 5.60 3.53
N ASP A 274 4.81 5.17 3.23
CA ASP A 274 4.09 4.09 3.91
C ASP A 274 3.16 3.38 2.91
N HIS A 275 3.12 2.05 2.94
CA HIS A 275 2.32 1.23 2.02
C HIS A 275 0.80 1.46 2.13
N ARG A 276 0.34 2.09 3.21
CA ARG A 276 -1.07 2.46 3.44
C ARG A 276 -1.41 3.84 2.88
N CYS A 277 -0.42 4.68 2.57
CA CYS A 277 -0.65 5.98 1.96
C CYS A 277 -1.32 5.81 0.59
N GLN A 278 -2.25 6.72 0.28
CA GLN A 278 -2.99 6.73 -0.97
C GLN A 278 -2.77 8.07 -1.68
N ALA A 279 -2.76 8.05 -3.01
CA ALA A 279 -2.69 9.27 -3.80
C ALA A 279 -3.59 9.18 -5.03
N ILE A 280 -4.14 10.34 -5.42
CA ILE A 280 -4.79 10.56 -6.70
C ILE A 280 -3.98 11.63 -7.44
N ALA A 281 -3.34 11.25 -8.55
CA ALA A 281 -2.64 12.17 -9.44
C ALA A 281 -3.61 12.69 -10.51
N ILE A 282 -3.74 14.01 -10.60
CA ILE A 282 -4.57 14.69 -11.59
C ILE A 282 -3.67 15.40 -12.58
N GLU A 283 -3.76 14.98 -13.85
CA GLU A 283 -2.93 15.50 -14.94
C GLU A 283 -3.75 15.65 -16.23
N GLU A 284 -3.75 16.84 -16.84
CA GLU A 284 -4.56 17.10 -18.04
C GLU A 284 -3.92 16.55 -19.31
N ASN A 285 -2.58 16.52 -19.37
CA ASN A 285 -1.86 16.06 -20.55
C ASN A 285 -1.84 14.52 -20.63
N PRO A 286 -2.40 13.90 -21.69
CA PRO A 286 -2.45 12.44 -21.80
C PRO A 286 -1.08 11.76 -21.83
N GLN A 287 -0.07 12.38 -22.45
CA GLN A 287 1.29 11.82 -22.50
C GLN A 287 1.95 11.83 -21.12
N ARG A 288 1.74 12.88 -20.34
CA ARG A 288 2.22 12.93 -18.94
C ARG A 288 1.49 11.90 -18.07
N ALA A 289 0.18 11.73 -18.24
CA ALA A 289 -0.57 10.68 -17.56
C ALA A 289 -0.01 9.27 -17.89
N MET A 290 0.38 9.02 -19.14
CA MET A 290 1.08 7.78 -19.52
C MET A 290 2.45 7.65 -18.84
N ASN A 291 3.24 8.73 -18.78
CA ASN A 291 4.52 8.73 -18.05
C ASN A 291 4.33 8.42 -16.56
N ILE A 292 3.29 8.97 -15.92
CA ILE A 292 2.93 8.67 -14.53
C ILE A 292 2.65 7.17 -14.38
N ALA A 293 1.88 6.55 -15.28
CA ALA A 293 1.57 5.12 -15.21
C ALA A 293 2.83 4.23 -15.27
N THR A 294 3.79 4.60 -16.12
CA THR A 294 5.08 3.90 -16.18
C THR A 294 5.89 4.11 -14.88
N ASN A 295 5.98 5.36 -14.39
CA ASN A 295 6.69 5.67 -13.15
C ASN A 295 6.09 4.95 -11.94
N VAL A 296 4.76 4.86 -11.85
CA VAL A 296 4.03 4.13 -10.81
C VAL A 296 4.46 2.67 -10.71
N THR A 297 4.63 2.02 -11.87
CA THR A 297 5.06 0.63 -11.94
C THR A 297 6.54 0.49 -11.59
N GLN A 298 7.41 1.35 -12.16
CA GLN A 298 8.86 1.31 -11.93
C GLN A 298 9.28 1.70 -10.50
N LEU A 299 8.44 2.48 -9.80
CA LEU A 299 8.71 2.99 -8.46
C LEU A 299 7.78 2.39 -7.40
N GLY A 300 7.04 1.34 -7.74
CA GLY A 300 6.46 0.45 -6.74
C GLY A 300 5.20 0.91 -6.03
N VAL A 301 4.40 1.76 -6.67
CA VAL A 301 3.18 2.32 -6.06
C VAL A 301 1.93 2.01 -6.90
N PRO A 302 1.70 0.72 -7.25
CA PRO A 302 0.71 0.31 -8.27
C PRO A 302 -0.73 0.76 -8.00
N ASN A 303 -1.04 1.14 -6.76
CA ASN A 303 -2.36 1.61 -6.34
C ASN A 303 -2.56 3.13 -6.52
N LEU A 304 -1.57 3.85 -7.04
CA LEU A 304 -1.70 5.28 -7.34
C LEU A 304 -2.77 5.47 -8.41
N ARG A 305 -3.83 6.22 -8.08
CA ARG A 305 -4.93 6.47 -9.00
C ARG A 305 -4.57 7.64 -9.91
N ILE A 306 -4.63 7.42 -11.22
CA ILE A 306 -4.36 8.46 -12.22
C ILE A 306 -5.67 8.93 -12.80
N ILE A 307 -5.91 10.23 -12.79
CA ILE A 307 -7.04 10.88 -13.44
C ILE A 307 -6.47 11.75 -14.55
N ASN A 308 -6.66 11.31 -15.80
CA ASN A 308 -6.41 12.18 -16.94
C ASN A 308 -7.58 13.16 -17.08
N GLY A 309 -7.35 14.42 -16.69
CA GLY A 309 -8.38 15.43 -16.70
C GLY A 309 -7.95 16.73 -16.02
N LYS A 310 -8.76 17.77 -16.16
CA LYS A 310 -8.42 19.12 -15.73
C LYS A 310 -9.03 19.44 -14.37
N ALA A 311 -8.21 19.84 -13.40
CA ALA A 311 -8.71 20.43 -12.17
C ALA A 311 -9.16 21.89 -12.41
N PRO A 312 -10.20 22.40 -11.73
CA PRO A 312 -10.92 21.78 -10.62
C PRO A 312 -12.12 20.91 -11.02
N SER A 313 -12.46 20.75 -12.30
CA SER A 313 -13.73 20.10 -12.72
C SER A 313 -13.83 18.64 -12.27
N VAL A 314 -12.71 17.91 -12.32
CA VAL A 314 -12.65 16.50 -11.91
C VAL A 314 -12.66 16.29 -10.39
N LEU A 315 -12.42 17.34 -9.58
CA LEU A 315 -12.26 17.22 -8.12
C LEU A 315 -13.59 16.97 -7.38
N SER A 316 -14.72 17.25 -8.01
CA SER A 316 -16.05 17.16 -7.38
C SER A 316 -16.48 15.73 -7.04
N LYS A 317 -15.94 14.73 -7.74
CA LYS A 317 -16.28 13.30 -7.60
C LYS A 317 -15.28 12.52 -6.74
N LEU A 318 -14.29 13.20 -6.17
CA LEU A 318 -13.19 12.56 -5.46
C LEU A 318 -13.45 12.52 -3.95
N PRO A 319 -12.98 11.47 -3.26
CA PRO A 319 -13.07 11.42 -1.80
C PRO A 319 -12.27 12.58 -1.18
N PRO A 320 -12.75 13.17 -0.06
CA PRO A 320 -12.04 14.22 0.66
C PRO A 320 -10.60 13.78 1.01
N PRO A 321 -9.57 14.57 0.68
CA PRO A 321 -8.18 14.23 0.98
C PRO A 321 -7.75 14.69 2.37
N ASP A 322 -6.72 14.03 2.89
CA ASP A 322 -5.97 14.46 4.09
C ASP A 322 -4.91 15.52 3.72
N ALA A 323 -4.36 15.44 2.52
CA ALA A 323 -3.41 16.40 1.99
C ALA A 323 -3.71 16.78 0.53
N ILE A 324 -3.43 18.02 0.15
CA ILE A 324 -3.49 18.48 -1.24
C ILE A 324 -2.15 19.12 -1.60
N PHE A 325 -1.55 18.66 -2.68
CA PHE A 325 -0.43 19.32 -3.33
C PHE A 325 -0.90 19.96 -4.65
N ILE A 326 -0.50 21.21 -4.88
CA ILE A 326 -0.75 21.95 -6.11
C ILE A 326 0.60 22.29 -6.75
N GLY A 327 1.00 21.49 -7.74
CA GLY A 327 2.19 21.73 -8.56
C GLY A 327 1.91 22.55 -9.82
N GLY A 328 0.65 22.57 -10.28
CA GLY A 328 0.22 23.30 -11.48
C GLY A 328 -1.22 23.81 -11.42
N GLY A 329 -1.53 24.78 -12.28
CA GLY A 329 -2.90 25.25 -12.50
C GLY A 329 -3.51 26.09 -11.37
N ILE A 330 -2.71 26.61 -10.43
CA ILE A 330 -3.19 27.43 -9.29
C ILE A 330 -3.92 28.71 -9.73
N THR A 331 -3.59 29.22 -10.92
CA THR A 331 -4.23 30.39 -11.54
C THR A 331 -5.62 30.08 -12.10
N THR A 332 -6.00 28.81 -12.20
CA THR A 332 -7.33 28.40 -12.65
C THR A 332 -8.39 28.90 -11.67
N LYS A 333 -9.40 29.60 -12.21
CA LYS A 333 -10.50 30.15 -11.42
C LYS A 333 -11.16 29.07 -10.56
N GLY A 334 -11.28 29.34 -9.26
CA GLY A 334 -11.93 28.45 -8.30
C GLY A 334 -11.09 27.25 -7.84
N MET A 335 -9.84 27.09 -8.30
CA MET A 335 -8.96 25.99 -7.91
C MET A 335 -8.78 25.90 -6.38
N LEU A 336 -8.25 26.96 -5.76
CA LEU A 336 -7.99 26.99 -4.32
C LEU A 336 -9.27 26.89 -3.50
N THR A 337 -10.35 27.55 -3.94
CA THR A 337 -11.66 27.46 -3.27
C THR A 337 -12.16 26.02 -3.24
N LYS A 338 -12.07 25.30 -4.37
CA LYS A 338 -12.52 23.91 -4.45
C LYS A 338 -11.62 22.98 -3.62
N CYS A 339 -10.30 23.16 -3.69
CA CYS A 339 -9.35 22.40 -2.88
C CYS A 339 -9.61 22.58 -1.39
N TRP A 340 -9.74 23.82 -0.93
CA TRP A 340 -10.01 24.15 0.47
C TRP A 340 -11.34 23.59 0.97
N ALA A 341 -12.38 23.63 0.14
CA ALA A 341 -13.68 23.05 0.47
C ALA A 341 -13.61 21.52 0.63
N SER A 342 -12.88 20.84 -0.27
CA SER A 342 -12.75 19.38 -0.26
C SER A 342 -11.79 18.84 0.81
N LEU A 343 -10.77 19.60 1.20
CA LEU A 343 -9.78 19.19 2.20
C LEU A 343 -10.46 18.84 3.53
N LYS A 344 -10.09 17.69 4.12
CA LYS A 344 -10.57 17.31 5.45
C LYS A 344 -10.15 18.35 6.49
N THR A 345 -10.96 18.48 7.53
CA THR A 345 -10.60 19.23 8.74
C THR A 345 -9.26 18.72 9.30
N GLY A 346 -8.35 19.63 9.65
CA GLY A 346 -6.99 19.28 10.09
C GLY A 346 -6.04 18.93 8.94
N GLY A 347 -6.52 18.81 7.70
CA GLY A 347 -5.71 18.47 6.54
C GLY A 347 -4.78 19.60 6.09
N CYS A 348 -3.76 19.24 5.31
CA CYS A 348 -2.72 20.16 4.83
C CYS A 348 -2.86 20.47 3.33
N LEU A 349 -2.70 21.73 2.94
CA LEU A 349 -2.56 22.15 1.55
C LEU A 349 -1.18 22.75 1.34
N VAL A 350 -0.47 22.27 0.33
CA VAL A 350 0.82 22.80 -0.12
C VAL A 350 0.73 23.20 -1.58
N ALA A 351 1.18 24.41 -1.90
CA ALA A 351 1.28 24.89 -3.28
C ALA A 351 2.71 25.35 -3.57
N ASN A 352 3.28 24.85 -4.66
CA ASN A 352 4.56 25.33 -5.18
C ASN A 352 4.31 26.17 -6.43
N VAL A 353 4.78 27.42 -6.43
CA VAL A 353 4.63 28.35 -7.56
C VAL A 353 5.97 28.98 -7.93
N MET A 354 6.16 29.21 -9.23
CA MET A 354 7.37 29.82 -9.79
C MET A 354 7.10 31.09 -10.60
N THR A 355 5.83 31.41 -10.85
CA THR A 355 5.44 32.61 -11.61
C THR A 355 4.90 33.69 -10.69
N ILE A 356 5.03 34.95 -11.10
CA ILE A 356 4.55 36.11 -10.32
C ILE A 356 3.03 36.05 -10.12
N GLU A 357 2.27 35.58 -11.11
CA GLU A 357 0.82 35.42 -11.00
C GLU A 357 0.46 34.35 -9.97
N GLY A 358 1.22 33.25 -9.94
CA GLY A 358 1.08 32.21 -8.91
C GLY A 358 1.41 32.76 -7.52
N GLU A 359 2.52 33.50 -7.40
CA GLU A 359 2.94 34.16 -6.15
C GLU A 359 1.88 35.14 -5.63
N ALA A 360 1.29 35.95 -6.51
CA ALA A 360 0.21 36.86 -6.16
C ALA A 360 -1.03 36.13 -5.61
N ILE A 361 -1.39 34.98 -6.20
CA ILE A 361 -2.52 34.16 -5.76
C ILE A 361 -2.25 33.53 -4.40
N VAL A 362 -1.08 32.90 -4.18
CA VAL A 362 -0.75 32.30 -2.88
C VAL A 362 -0.62 33.36 -1.81
N SER A 363 0.00 34.51 -2.09
CA SER A 363 0.11 35.64 -1.15
C SER A 363 -1.27 36.16 -0.72
N LYS A 364 -2.19 36.32 -1.69
CA LYS A 364 -3.58 36.74 -1.40
C LYS A 364 -4.32 35.75 -0.51
N HIS A 365 -4.12 34.45 -0.70
CA HIS A 365 -4.79 33.42 0.11
C HIS A 365 -4.12 33.21 1.47
N GLN A 366 -2.79 33.31 1.53
CA GLN A 366 -2.01 33.28 2.77
C GLN A 366 -2.47 34.40 3.72
N LYS A 367 -2.70 35.62 3.22
CA LYS A 367 -3.27 36.71 4.05
C LYS A 367 -4.66 36.40 4.62
N LYS A 368 -5.44 35.52 3.96
CA LYS A 368 -6.81 35.18 4.37
C LYS A 368 -6.88 33.94 5.25
N LEU A 369 -6.06 32.93 4.95
CA LEU A 369 -6.11 31.59 5.55
C LEU A 369 -4.92 31.32 6.48
N GLY A 370 -3.94 32.22 6.53
CA GLY A 370 -2.68 32.03 7.25
C GLY A 370 -1.76 31.03 6.53
N GLY A 371 -0.95 30.36 7.34
CA GLY A 371 0.06 29.42 6.86
C GLY A 371 1.39 30.09 6.51
N ASP A 372 2.36 29.24 6.18
CA ASP A 372 3.75 29.61 5.99
C ASP A 372 4.06 29.78 4.51
N LEU A 373 4.76 30.87 4.19
CA LEU A 373 5.27 31.14 2.85
C LEU A 373 6.80 31.06 2.87
N THR A 374 7.35 30.08 2.17
CA THR A 374 8.79 29.82 2.10
C THR A 374 9.29 30.01 0.68
N ARG A 375 10.40 30.73 0.52
CA ARG A 375 11.13 30.83 -0.75
C ARG A 375 12.27 29.81 -0.75
N ILE A 376 12.30 28.92 -1.74
CA ILE A 376 13.34 27.91 -1.92
C ILE A 376 14.18 28.29 -3.14
N SER A 377 15.47 28.52 -2.92
CA SER A 377 16.47 28.82 -3.95
C SER A 377 17.59 27.80 -3.89
N ILE A 378 17.82 27.10 -5.00
CA ILE A 378 18.81 26.03 -5.10
C ILE A 378 19.70 26.30 -6.31
N SER A 379 21.00 26.09 -6.15
CA SER A 379 21.98 26.13 -7.23
C SER A 379 22.69 24.79 -7.31
N ASN A 380 22.85 24.28 -8.53
CA ASN A 380 23.56 23.03 -8.80
C ASN A 380 24.81 23.30 -9.63
N LEU A 381 25.77 22.38 -9.55
CA LEU A 381 26.97 22.43 -10.37
C LEU A 381 26.59 22.32 -11.85
N ASP A 382 27.14 23.21 -12.67
CA ASP A 382 27.01 23.19 -14.11
C ASP A 382 28.36 23.48 -14.77
N ASN A 383 28.53 23.03 -16.01
CA ASN A 383 29.74 23.26 -16.78
C ASN A 383 29.57 24.51 -17.67
N ILE A 384 30.50 25.45 -17.58
CA ILE A 384 30.62 26.62 -18.45
C ILE A 384 31.94 26.49 -19.21
N GLY A 385 31.87 25.92 -20.42
CA GLY A 385 33.05 25.52 -21.17
C GLY A 385 33.84 24.45 -20.41
N ALA A 386 35.13 24.68 -20.17
CA ALA A 386 36.00 23.79 -19.40
C ALA A 386 35.99 24.06 -17.87
N LYS A 387 35.24 25.07 -17.40
CA LYS A 387 35.15 25.44 -15.99
C LYS A 387 33.81 25.05 -15.40
N GLN A 388 33.74 25.02 -14.07
CA GLN A 388 32.52 24.74 -13.33
C GLN A 388 31.99 26.01 -12.66
N ALA A 389 30.66 26.14 -12.61
CA ALA A 389 29.98 27.22 -11.92
C ALA A 389 28.67 26.73 -11.29
N TRP A 390 28.14 27.52 -10.38
CA TRP A 390 26.80 27.30 -9.82
C TRP A 390 25.76 27.84 -10.80
N ARG A 391 24.91 26.97 -11.35
CA ARG A 391 23.70 27.39 -12.08
C ARG A 391 22.53 27.49 -11.08
N PRO A 392 22.00 28.69 -10.82
CA PRO A 392 20.79 28.84 -10.02
C PRO A 392 19.57 28.31 -10.78
N SER A 393 18.70 27.61 -10.07
CA SER A 393 17.36 27.28 -10.55
C SER A 393 16.40 28.44 -10.31
N ILE A 394 15.30 28.50 -11.06
CA ILE A 394 14.22 29.45 -10.79
C ILE A 394 13.73 29.22 -9.34
N PRO A 395 13.73 30.24 -8.46
CA PRO A 395 13.27 30.09 -7.10
C PRO A 395 11.79 29.67 -7.06
N ILE A 396 11.45 28.81 -6.10
CA ILE A 396 10.09 28.34 -5.88
C ILE A 396 9.54 28.98 -4.62
N THR A 397 8.36 29.57 -4.73
CA THR A 397 7.58 30.02 -3.58
C THR A 397 6.63 28.88 -3.18
N GLN A 398 6.83 28.35 -1.98
CA GLN A 398 6.05 27.29 -1.39
C GLN A 398 5.13 27.88 -0.32
N TRP A 399 3.83 27.60 -0.43
CA TRP A 399 2.84 27.96 0.59
C TRP A 399 2.28 26.71 1.24
N LYS A 400 2.40 26.61 2.57
CA LYS A 400 1.77 25.57 3.39
C LYS A 400 0.66 26.18 4.20
N VAL A 401 -0.51 25.55 4.24
CA VAL A 401 -1.60 25.95 5.15
C VAL A 401 -2.33 24.71 5.66
N GLN A 402 -2.70 24.74 6.94
CA GLN A 402 -3.51 23.67 7.56
C GLN A 402 -4.95 24.13 7.75
N LYS A 403 -5.91 23.27 7.43
CA LYS A 403 -7.33 23.54 7.64
C LYS A 403 -7.65 23.46 9.14
N PRO A 404 -8.19 24.52 9.76
CA PRO A 404 -8.44 24.53 11.20
C PRO A 404 -9.35 23.39 11.63
N ILE A 405 -9.07 22.81 12.79
CA ILE A 405 -10.00 21.94 13.50
C ILE A 405 -11.03 22.84 14.18
N PRO A 406 -12.34 22.73 13.88
CA PRO A 406 -13.35 23.47 14.61
C PRO A 406 -13.15 23.19 16.10
N SER A 407 -12.83 24.23 16.87
CA SER A 407 -12.74 24.10 18.32
C SER A 407 -14.06 23.51 18.81
N ALA A 408 -14.04 22.34 19.45
CA ALA A 408 -15.19 21.87 20.20
C ALA A 408 -15.60 23.02 21.12
N ARG A 409 -16.82 23.56 20.94
CA ARG A 409 -17.36 24.57 21.84
C ARG A 409 -17.19 24.01 23.24
N ARG A 410 -16.27 24.56 24.03
CA ARG A 410 -16.26 24.35 25.46
C ARG A 410 -17.58 24.94 25.93
N HIS A 411 -18.57 24.08 26.16
CA HIS A 411 -19.72 24.41 26.99
C HIS A 411 -19.12 24.80 28.34
N ARG A 412 -19.03 26.11 28.59
CA ARG A 412 -18.85 26.66 29.92
C ARG A 412 -20.21 26.72 30.59
#